data_AF-A0AAD5SUL0-F1
#
_entry.id   AF-A0AAD5SUL0-F1
#
_cell.length_a   1.000
_cell.length_b   1.000
_cell.length_c   1.000
_cell.angle_alpha   90.00
_cell.angle_beta   90.00
_cell.angle_gamma   90.00
#
_symmetry.space_group_name_H-M   'P 1'
#
loop_
_entity.id
_entity.type
_entity.pdbx_description
1 polymer ?
#
loop_
_entity_poly.entity_id
_entity_poly.type
_entity_poly.pdbx_seq_one_letter_code
_entity_poly.pdbx_strand_id
1 'polypeptide(L)'
;MQKAIIQSSRRLFTTNVTQSSSTQTVSNAQLGAIKAMLRVNQAGELAADAIYKGQLAVLPKTATMRPVIEHMWQQEKHHLQILDTLVANNRVRPSIFSPVWYSLGFALGAGTALLVR
;
A
#
# COMPACT_ATOMS: atom_id res chain seq x y z
N MET A 1 -20.51 -45.45 -31.57
CA MET A 1 -19.06 -45.27 -31.29
C MET A 1 -18.67 -43.86 -30.78
N GLN A 2 -19.52 -42.83 -30.84
CA GLN A 2 -19.19 -41.48 -30.30
C GLN A 2 -19.35 -41.29 -28.77
N LYS A 3 -20.02 -42.21 -28.05
CA LYS A 3 -20.22 -42.08 -26.59
C LYS A 3 -18.98 -42.41 -25.74
N ALA A 4 -17.99 -43.14 -26.29
CA ALA A 4 -16.78 -43.52 -25.58
C ALA A 4 -15.74 -42.38 -25.47
N ILE A 5 -15.74 -41.44 -26.43
CA ILE A 5 -14.77 -40.33 -26.46
C ILE A 5 -15.12 -39.26 -25.42
N ILE A 6 -16.42 -39.00 -25.18
CA ILE A 6 -16.88 -37.99 -24.21
C ILE A 6 -16.63 -38.42 -22.75
N GLN A 7 -16.62 -39.72 -22.46
CA GLN A 7 -16.28 -40.21 -21.12
C GLN A 7 -14.78 -40.19 -20.82
N SER A 8 -13.92 -40.33 -21.84
CA SER A 8 -12.46 -40.27 -21.67
C SER A 8 -12.00 -38.84 -21.29
N SER A 9 -12.62 -37.82 -21.88
CA SER A 9 -12.33 -36.41 -21.55
C SER A 9 -12.85 -35.98 -20.17
N ARG A 10 -13.86 -36.66 -19.60
CA ARG A 10 -14.31 -36.42 -18.22
C ARG A 10 -13.44 -37.10 -17.17
N ARG A 11 -12.66 -38.13 -17.52
CA ARG A 11 -11.71 -38.77 -16.58
C ARG A 11 -10.36 -38.05 -16.48
N LEU A 12 -9.99 -37.25 -17.48
CA LEU A 12 -8.73 -36.47 -17.46
C LEU A 12 -8.88 -35.09 -16.79
N PHE A 13 -10.10 -34.69 -16.45
CA PHE A 13 -10.40 -33.42 -15.74
C PHE A 13 -10.77 -33.62 -14.26
N THR A 14 -10.58 -34.83 -13.72
CA THR A 14 -10.96 -35.17 -12.32
C THR A 14 -9.75 -35.49 -11.42
N THR A 15 -8.54 -35.17 -11.85
CA THR A 15 -7.29 -35.41 -11.11
C THR A 15 -6.48 -34.13 -10.99
N ASN A 16 -6.94 -33.17 -10.15
CA ASN A 16 -6.08 -32.21 -9.41
C ASN A 16 -6.84 -31.03 -8.74
N VAL A 17 -8.16 -31.09 -8.53
CA VAL A 17 -8.86 -30.12 -7.65
C VAL A 17 -9.01 -30.68 -6.23
N THR A 18 -7.95 -31.30 -5.73
CA THR A 18 -7.74 -31.49 -4.29
C THR A 18 -6.47 -30.72 -3.91
N GLN A 19 -6.39 -29.45 -4.32
CA GLN A 19 -5.43 -28.51 -3.73
C GLN A 19 -5.95 -28.12 -2.36
N SER A 20 -5.59 -28.95 -1.38
CA SER A 20 -5.20 -28.59 -0.02
C SER A 20 -5.70 -27.22 0.47
N SER A 21 -7.00 -27.13 0.77
CA SER A 21 -7.50 -26.11 1.71
C SER A 21 -7.14 -26.54 3.13
N SER A 22 -5.83 -26.58 3.42
CA SER A 22 -5.36 -26.58 4.79
C SER A 22 -5.44 -25.14 5.27
N THR A 23 -6.07 -24.91 6.42
CA THR A 23 -5.89 -23.68 7.18
C THR A 23 -4.40 -23.56 7.49
N GLN A 24 -3.63 -22.92 6.61
CA GLN A 24 -2.21 -22.71 6.82
C GLN A 24 -2.06 -21.71 7.98
N THR A 25 -1.78 -22.23 9.16
CA THR A 25 -1.41 -21.41 10.32
C THR A 25 -0.18 -20.59 9.95
N VAL A 26 -0.33 -19.27 9.88
CA VAL A 26 0.75 -18.35 9.51
C VAL A 26 1.91 -18.55 10.50
N SER A 27 3.07 -18.96 10.01
CA SER A 27 4.24 -19.20 10.86
C SER A 27 4.74 -17.90 11.50
N ASN A 28 5.42 -18.00 12.66
CA ASN A 28 5.99 -16.83 13.33
C ASN A 28 6.95 -16.02 12.44
N ALA A 29 7.69 -16.70 11.55
CA ALA A 29 8.56 -16.05 10.57
C ALA A 29 7.77 -15.23 9.55
N GLN A 30 6.66 -15.78 9.03
CA GLN A 30 5.76 -15.07 8.12
C GLN A 30 5.09 -13.87 8.81
N LEU A 31 4.66 -14.02 10.07
CA LEU A 31 4.12 -12.91 10.86
C LEU A 31 5.16 -11.80 11.05
N GLY A 32 6.43 -12.14 11.31
CA GLY A 32 7.53 -11.19 11.38
C GLY A 32 7.72 -10.41 10.07
N ALA A 33 7.68 -11.12 8.94
CA ALA A 33 7.80 -10.52 7.61
C ALA A 33 6.63 -9.56 7.30
N ILE A 34 5.39 -9.98 7.59
CA ILE A 34 4.19 -9.13 7.40
C ILE A 34 4.29 -7.85 8.24
N LYS A 35 4.72 -7.95 9.50
CA LYS A 35 4.93 -6.78 10.37
C LYS A 35 6.03 -5.85 9.84
N ALA A 36 7.06 -6.39 9.20
CA ALA A 36 8.10 -5.57 8.56
C ALA A 36 7.55 -4.85 7.33
N MET A 37 6.85 -5.55 6.44
CA MET A 37 6.22 -4.97 5.25
C MET A 37 5.23 -3.87 5.63
N LEU A 38 4.43 -4.09 6.66
CA LEU A 38 3.44 -3.13 7.13
C LEU A 38 4.07 -1.81 7.60
N ARG A 39 5.21 -1.87 8.30
CA ARG A 39 5.97 -0.66 8.69
C ARG A 39 6.51 0.09 7.49
N VAL A 40 7.06 -0.63 6.50
CA VAL A 40 7.62 -0.02 5.29
C VAL A 40 6.53 0.67 4.49
N ASN A 41 5.38 0.02 4.29
CA ASN A 41 4.24 0.60 3.58
C ASN A 41 3.71 1.85 4.30
N GLN A 42 3.50 1.76 5.62
CA GLN A 42 3.06 2.92 6.41
C GLN A 42 4.06 4.10 6.31
N ALA A 43 5.36 3.83 6.35
CA ALA A 43 6.37 4.87 6.21
C ALA A 43 6.34 5.51 4.80
N GLY A 44 6.07 4.72 3.76
CA GLY A 44 5.86 5.21 2.39
C GLY A 44 4.68 6.17 2.30
N GLU A 45 3.52 5.80 2.85
CA GLU A 45 2.34 6.66 2.84
C GLU A 45 2.55 7.96 3.64
N LEU A 46 3.23 7.89 4.79
CA LEU A 46 3.58 9.07 5.58
C LEU A 46 4.51 10.03 4.81
N ALA A 47 5.45 9.49 4.03
CA ALA A 47 6.33 10.28 3.20
C ALA A 47 5.56 10.95 2.04
N ALA A 48 4.65 10.21 1.40
CA ALA A 48 3.80 10.74 0.34
C ALA A 48 2.89 11.88 0.86
N ASP A 49 2.24 11.69 2.01
CA ASP A 49 1.43 12.73 2.67
C ASP A 49 2.25 14.00 2.92
N ALA A 50 3.47 13.85 3.45
CA ALA A 50 4.37 14.97 3.72
C ALA A 50 4.74 15.74 2.44
N ILE A 51 5.14 15.03 1.38
CA ILE A 51 5.57 15.62 0.12
C ILE A 51 4.42 16.38 -0.54
N TYR A 52 3.24 15.76 -0.67
CA TYR A 52 2.08 16.40 -1.27
C TYR A 52 1.63 17.63 -0.48
N LYS A 53 1.61 17.54 0.85
CA LYS A 53 1.31 18.68 1.70
C LYS A 53 2.32 19.82 1.53
N GLY A 54 3.60 19.48 1.38
CA GLY A 54 4.67 20.45 1.08
C GLY A 54 4.46 21.14 -0.26
N GLN A 55 4.16 20.38 -1.31
CA GLN A 55 3.89 20.94 -2.64
C GLN A 55 2.67 21.87 -2.64
N LEU A 56 1.56 21.43 -2.02
CA LEU A 56 0.31 22.20 -1.95
C LEU A 56 0.41 23.47 -1.10
N ALA A 57 1.35 23.53 -0.16
CA ALA A 57 1.64 24.72 0.62
C ALA A 57 2.29 25.84 -0.22
N VAL A 58 3.00 25.47 -1.30
CA VAL A 58 3.74 26.40 -2.15
C VAL A 58 2.99 26.73 -3.45
N LEU A 59 2.35 25.73 -4.05
CA LEU A 59 1.71 25.86 -5.36
C LEU A 59 0.56 26.88 -5.31
N PRO A 60 0.54 27.86 -6.24
CA PRO A 60 -0.54 28.84 -6.30
C PRO A 60 -1.88 28.13 -6.58
N LYS A 61 -2.98 28.74 -6.13
CA LYS A 61 -4.33 28.20 -6.37
C LYS A 61 -4.67 28.05 -7.86
N THR A 62 -4.02 28.83 -8.71
CA THR A 62 -4.17 28.83 -10.17
C THR A 62 -3.30 27.78 -10.88
N ALA A 63 -2.43 27.05 -10.17
CA ALA A 63 -1.58 26.04 -10.78
C ALA A 63 -2.44 24.90 -11.36
N THR A 64 -2.27 24.63 -12.66
CA THR A 64 -3.03 23.60 -13.40
C THR A 64 -2.90 22.20 -12.78
N MET A 65 -1.74 21.90 -12.18
CA MET A 65 -1.43 20.59 -11.58
C MET A 65 -2.09 20.42 -10.19
N ARG A 66 -2.50 21.50 -9.53
CA ARG A 66 -2.93 21.49 -8.12
C ARG A 66 -4.15 20.58 -7.86
N PRO A 67 -5.20 20.54 -8.70
CA PRO A 67 -6.33 19.63 -8.50
C PRO A 67 -5.93 18.16 -8.58
N VAL A 68 -4.98 17.81 -9.45
CA VAL A 68 -4.48 16.44 -9.60
C VAL A 68 -3.70 16.03 -8.36
N ILE A 69 -2.80 16.90 -7.89
CA ILE A 69 -2.01 16.66 -6.66
C ILE A 69 -2.94 16.53 -5.45
N GLU A 70 -3.96 17.37 -5.32
CA GLU A 70 -4.94 17.26 -4.24
C GLU A 70 -5.70 15.92 -4.31
N HIS A 71 -6.13 15.50 -5.52
CA HIS A 71 -6.81 14.22 -5.69
C HIS A 71 -5.93 13.04 -5.25
N MET A 72 -4.68 13.01 -5.70
CA MET A 72 -3.71 11.98 -5.31
C MET A 72 -3.46 12.01 -3.81
N TRP A 73 -3.31 13.19 -3.22
CA TRP A 73 -3.11 13.34 -1.77
C TRP A 73 -4.27 12.78 -0.94
N GLN A 74 -5.52 12.95 -1.41
CA GLN A 74 -6.68 12.37 -0.74
C GLN A 74 -6.68 10.83 -0.79
N GLN A 75 -6.18 10.23 -1.87
CA GLN A 75 -6.01 8.77 -1.95
C GLN A 75 -4.99 8.28 -0.92
N GLU A 76 -3.85 8.96 -0.77
CA GLU A 76 -2.84 8.54 0.21
C GLU A 76 -3.30 8.70 1.66
N LYS A 77 -4.12 9.72 1.97
CA LYS A 77 -4.75 9.81 3.30
C LYS A 77 -5.62 8.61 3.60
N HIS A 78 -6.37 8.12 2.60
CA HIS A 78 -7.19 6.93 2.76
C HIS A 78 -6.33 5.67 2.96
N HIS A 79 -5.27 5.51 2.17
CA HIS A 79 -4.32 4.41 2.33
C HIS A 79 -3.65 4.43 3.71
N LEU A 80 -3.22 5.60 4.18
CA LEU A 80 -2.62 5.78 5.49
C LEU A 80 -3.57 5.39 6.62
N GLN A 81 -4.86 5.77 6.54
CA GLN A 81 -5.87 5.37 7.53
C GLN A 81 -6.05 3.84 7.62
N ILE A 82 -6.07 3.17 6.47
CA ILE A 82 -6.16 1.70 6.41
C ILE A 82 -4.91 1.08 7.05
N LEU A 83 -3.72 1.58 6.70
CA LEU A 83 -2.46 1.06 7.22
C LEU A 83 -2.29 1.33 8.71
N ASP A 84 -2.70 2.49 9.22
CA ASP A 84 -2.71 2.79 10.65
C ASP A 84 -3.60 1.81 11.42
N THR A 85 -4.78 1.50 10.87
CA THR A 85 -5.69 0.49 11.42
C THR A 85 -5.04 -0.89 11.44
N LEU A 86 -4.37 -1.29 10.36
CA LEU A 86 -3.66 -2.56 10.27
C LEU A 86 -2.48 -2.61 11.26
N VAL A 87 -1.71 -1.52 11.40
CA VAL A 87 -0.56 -1.42 12.32
C VAL A 87 -1.02 -1.56 13.77
N ALA A 88 -2.11 -0.87 14.12
CA ALA A 88 -2.73 -0.96 15.44
C ALA A 88 -3.21 -2.39 15.73
N ASN A 89 -3.96 -3.00 14.80
CA ASN A 89 -4.49 -4.36 14.95
C ASN A 89 -3.38 -5.41 15.09
N ASN A 90 -2.24 -5.22 14.41
CA ASN A 90 -1.10 -6.14 14.45
C ASN A 90 -0.07 -5.82 15.55
N ARG A 91 -0.36 -4.81 16.41
CA ARG A 91 0.52 -4.32 17.49
C ARG A 91 1.93 -4.00 17.01
N VAL A 92 2.02 -3.43 15.81
CA VAL A 92 3.28 -3.00 15.21
C VAL A 92 3.68 -1.67 15.84
N ARG A 93 4.93 -1.57 16.33
CA ARG A 93 5.43 -0.34 16.92
C ARG A 93 5.74 0.69 15.82
N PRO A 94 5.20 1.92 15.88
CA PRO A 94 5.58 2.98 14.96
C PRO A 94 7.05 3.37 15.13
N SER A 95 7.66 3.94 14.08
CA SER A 95 9.03 4.46 14.16
C SER A 95 9.05 5.77 14.96
N ILE A 96 9.97 5.86 15.94
CA ILE A 96 10.15 7.06 16.77
C ILE A 96 10.60 8.26 15.93
N PHE A 97 11.36 8.02 14.86
CA PHE A 97 11.87 9.08 13.99
C PHE A 97 10.86 9.53 12.92
N SER A 98 9.67 8.92 12.84
CA SER A 98 8.66 9.31 11.84
C SER A 98 8.38 10.82 11.79
N PRO A 99 8.26 11.56 12.92
CA PRO A 99 8.00 13.00 12.87
C PRO A 99 9.14 13.82 12.23
N VAL A 100 10.38 13.39 12.43
CA VAL A 100 11.57 14.05 11.84
C VAL A 100 11.58 13.82 10.33
N TRP A 101 11.39 12.58 9.90
CA TRP A 101 11.35 12.23 8.49
C TRP A 101 10.17 12.89 7.76
N TYR A 102 9.01 12.99 8.42
CA TYR A 102 7.85 13.70 7.90
C TYR A 102 8.18 15.18 7.63
N SER A 103 8.83 15.84 8.58
CA SER A 103 9.22 17.25 8.44
C SER A 103 10.19 17.45 7.27
N LEU A 104 11.13 16.52 7.08
CA LEU A 104 12.04 16.53 5.94
C LEU A 104 11.32 16.30 4.61
N GLY A 105 10.38 15.35 4.54
CA GLY A 105 9.56 15.11 3.35
C GLY A 105 8.73 16.34 2.95
N PHE A 106 8.15 17.02 3.94
CA PHE A 106 7.43 18.27 3.72
C PHE A 106 8.34 19.36 3.15
N ALA A 107 9.51 19.57 3.76
CA ALA A 107 10.48 20.56 3.29
C ALA A 107 10.95 20.26 1.86
N LEU A 108 11.15 18.98 1.52
CA LEU A 108 11.53 18.54 0.19
C LEU A 108 10.41 18.80 -0.83
N GLY A 109 9.15 18.46 -0.50
CA GLY A 109 8.00 18.74 -1.36
C GLY A 109 7.80 20.23 -1.60
N ALA A 110 7.87 21.05 -0.55
CA ALA A 110 7.79 22.51 -0.64
C ALA A 110 8.96 23.09 -1.46
N GLY A 111 10.19 22.66 -1.18
CA GLY A 111 11.39 23.10 -1.89
C GLY A 111 11.33 22.78 -3.38
N THR A 112 10.88 21.58 -3.75
CA THR A 112 10.76 21.18 -5.16
C THR A 112 9.64 21.96 -5.86
N ALA A 113 8.50 22.16 -5.21
CA ALA A 113 7.42 22.99 -5.75
C ALA A 113 7.84 24.45 -5.96
N LEU A 114 8.72 25.00 -5.11
CA LEU A 114 9.27 26.34 -5.30
C LEU A 114 10.10 26.45 -6.58
N LEU A 115 10.82 25.39 -6.95
CA LEU A 115 11.64 25.37 -8.17
C LEU A 115 10.81 25.24 -9.46
N VAL A 116 9.62 24.63 -9.37
CA VAL A 116 8.79 24.27 -10.54
C VAL A 116 7.55 25.18 -10.68
N ARG A 117 7.34 26.10 -9.73
CA ARG A 117 6.18 27.01 -9.68
C ARG A 117 6.06 27.91 -10.91
#